data_AF-A0A6M4IQW7-F1
#
_entry.id   AF-A0A6M4IQW7-F1
#
_cell.length_a   1.000
_cell.length_b   1.000
_cell.length_c   1.000
_cell.angle_alpha   90.00
_cell.angle_beta   90.00
_cell.angle_gamma   90.00
#
_symmetry.space_group_name_H-M   'P 1'
#
loop_
_entity.id
_entity.type
_entity.pdbx_description
1 polymer ?
#
loop_
_entity_poly.entity_id
_entity_poly.type
_entity_poly.pdbx_seq_one_letter_code
_entity_poly.pdbx_strand_id
1 'polypeptide(L)'
;MTDSAPPPANTIPGYNLVEPSERDARATVQRVFGAANGDARWTQACELVNARPGSVAPGDELRAVAAALGLQGGAAATLGRSIEIRILTYYQLPLTASSTPSETV
;
A
#
# COMPACT_ATOMS: atom_id res chain seq x y z
N MET A 1 -24.99 -20.48 -12.38
CA MET A 1 -25.26 -19.38 -11.43
C MET A 1 -23.97 -19.17 -10.66
N THR A 2 -23.14 -18.21 -11.06
CA THR A 2 -21.91 -17.86 -10.32
C THR A 2 -22.33 -17.00 -9.14
N ASP A 3 -22.31 -17.62 -7.97
CA ASP A 3 -22.48 -16.98 -6.67
C ASP A 3 -21.23 -16.13 -6.39
N SER A 4 -21.16 -14.96 -7.03
CA SER A 4 -20.09 -14.01 -6.80
C SER A 4 -20.39 -13.29 -5.48
N ALA A 5 -19.72 -13.73 -4.42
CA ALA A 5 -19.68 -13.00 -3.16
C ALA A 5 -19.41 -11.51 -3.45
N PRO A 6 -20.10 -10.58 -2.75
CA PRO A 6 -19.87 -9.16 -2.95
C PRO A 6 -18.39 -8.84 -2.74
N PRO A 7 -17.79 -8.02 -3.61
CA PRO A 7 -16.39 -7.69 -3.46
C PRO A 7 -16.16 -6.98 -2.11
N PRO A 8 -15.01 -7.16 -1.46
CA PRO A 8 -14.74 -6.55 -0.16
C PRO A 8 -14.95 -5.03 -0.23
N ALA A 9 -15.39 -4.44 0.89
CA ALA A 9 -15.83 -3.03 0.96
C ALA A 9 -14.82 -1.99 0.44
N ASN A 10 -13.55 -2.38 0.26
CA ASN A 10 -12.46 -1.52 -0.20
C ASN A 10 -11.80 -2.05 -1.49
N THR A 11 -12.61 -2.43 -2.48
CA THR A 11 -12.12 -2.75 -3.83
C THR A 11 -12.61 -1.75 -4.87
N ILE A 12 -11.79 -1.50 -5.88
CA ILE A 12 -12.17 -0.65 -7.01
C ILE A 12 -13.02 -1.47 -7.99
N PRO A 13 -14.27 -1.09 -8.31
CA PRO A 13 -15.09 -1.84 -9.27
C PRO A 13 -14.39 -2.05 -10.62
N GLY A 14 -14.46 -3.27 -11.15
CA GLY A 14 -13.76 -3.66 -12.40
C GLY A 14 -12.27 -3.98 -12.22
N TYR A 15 -11.69 -3.71 -11.05
CA TYR A 15 -10.31 -4.04 -10.71
C TYR A 15 -10.28 -4.92 -9.46
N ASN A 16 -9.60 -6.06 -9.50
CA ASN A 16 -9.42 -6.89 -8.29
C ASN A 16 -8.30 -6.34 -7.39
N LEU A 17 -8.36 -5.04 -7.09
CA LEU A 17 -7.41 -4.32 -6.27
C LEU A 17 -8.04 -4.00 -4.92
N VAL A 18 -7.37 -4.41 -3.85
CA VAL A 18 -7.75 -4.14 -2.46
C VAL A 18 -6.90 -2.99 -1.93
N GLU A 19 -7.49 -2.17 -1.04
CA GLU A 19 -6.76 -1.12 -0.34
C GLU A 19 -5.49 -1.66 0.36
N PRO A 20 -4.31 -1.09 0.08
CA PRO A 20 -3.08 -1.52 0.73
C PRO A 20 -3.14 -1.28 2.25
N SER A 21 -2.89 -2.33 3.03
CA SER A 21 -2.85 -2.27 4.49
C SER A 21 -1.42 -2.28 5.05
N GLU A 22 -1.25 -1.88 6.31
CA GLU A 22 -0.01 -2.06 7.05
C GLU A 22 0.45 -3.53 7.04
N ARG A 23 -0.49 -4.47 7.23
CA ARG A 23 -0.19 -5.91 7.24
C ARG A 23 0.46 -6.36 5.94
N ASP A 24 -0.04 -5.88 4.79
CA ASP A 24 0.49 -6.25 3.47
C ASP A 24 1.86 -5.64 3.21
N ALA A 25 2.05 -4.38 3.62
CA ALA A 25 3.32 -3.68 3.49
C ALA A 25 4.40 -4.36 4.37
N ARG A 26 4.10 -4.59 5.65
CA ARG A 26 4.98 -5.29 6.59
C ARG A 26 5.34 -6.70 6.11
N ALA A 27 4.36 -7.48 5.65
CA ALA A 27 4.60 -8.80 5.09
C ALA A 27 5.55 -8.76 3.87
N THR A 28 5.46 -7.70 3.05
CA THR A 28 6.36 -7.51 1.90
C THR A 28 7.80 -7.25 2.34
N VAL A 29 8.01 -6.43 3.37
CA VAL A 29 9.33 -6.20 3.95
C VAL A 29 9.91 -7.48 4.57
N GLN A 30 9.09 -8.23 5.32
CA GLN A 30 9.48 -9.49 5.95
C GLN A 30 9.88 -10.56 4.93
N ARG A 31 9.25 -10.63 3.75
CA ARG A 31 9.63 -11.59 2.70
C ARG A 31 11.06 -11.38 2.19
N VAL A 32 11.55 -10.14 2.18
CA VAL A 32 12.89 -9.81 1.67
C VAL A 32 13.96 -9.92 2.75
N PHE A 33 13.67 -9.45 3.96
CA PHE A 33 14.68 -9.37 5.03
C PHE A 33 14.57 -10.51 6.05
N GLY A 34 13.52 -11.34 5.98
CA GLY A 34 13.11 -12.25 7.05
C GLY A 34 12.25 -11.54 8.10
N ALA A 35 11.52 -12.31 8.91
CA ALA A 35 10.54 -11.78 9.86
C ALA A 35 11.16 -10.78 10.85
N ALA A 36 12.22 -11.18 11.56
CA ALA A 36 12.84 -10.36 12.60
C ALA A 36 13.45 -9.05 12.04
N ASN A 37 14.27 -9.14 10.99
CA ASN A 37 14.88 -7.96 10.40
C ASN A 37 13.86 -7.08 9.67
N GLY A 38 12.84 -7.69 9.07
CA GLY A 38 11.75 -6.96 8.43
C GLY A 38 10.95 -6.15 9.44
N ASP A 39 10.66 -6.72 10.61
CA ASP A 39 9.99 -6.02 11.70
C ASP A 39 10.82 -4.87 12.26
N ALA A 40 12.13 -5.08 12.44
CA ALA A 40 13.04 -4.03 12.88
C ALA A 40 13.06 -2.84 11.91
N ARG A 41 13.16 -3.13 10.60
CA ARG A 41 13.13 -2.08 9.56
C ARG A 41 11.78 -1.36 9.47
N TRP A 42 10.68 -2.10 9.58
CA TRP A 42 9.34 -1.50 9.59
C TRP A 42 9.16 -0.59 10.81
N THR A 43 9.57 -1.06 11.99
CA THR A 43 9.51 -0.30 13.24
C THR A 43 10.32 0.99 13.13
N GLN A 44 11.56 0.91 12.64
CA GLN A 44 12.40 2.09 12.41
C GLN A 44 11.74 3.07 11.42
N ALA A 45 11.12 2.58 10.34
CA ALA A 45 10.41 3.44 9.40
C ALA A 45 9.21 4.15 10.04
N CYS A 46 8.45 3.46 10.90
CA CYS A 46 7.34 4.04 11.66
C CYS A 46 7.83 5.12 12.62
N GLU A 47 8.92 4.88 13.35
CA GLU A 47 9.52 5.83 14.29
C GLU A 47 9.94 7.14 13.60
N LEU A 48 10.51 7.06 12.39
CA LEU A 48 10.92 8.24 11.61
C LEU A 48 9.77 9.19 11.26
N VAL A 49 8.54 8.71 11.25
CA VAL A 49 7.33 9.50 10.95
C VAL A 49 6.37 9.61 12.13
N ASN A 50 6.80 9.22 13.33
CA ASN A 50 5.99 9.17 14.56
C ASN A 50 4.70 8.33 14.42
N ALA A 51 4.71 7.29 13.58
CA ALA A 51 3.62 6.35 13.46
C ALA A 51 3.78 5.19 14.45
N ARG A 52 2.66 4.61 14.91
CA ARG A 52 2.68 3.45 15.82
C ARG A 52 2.64 2.14 15.00
N PRO A 53 3.65 1.26 15.10
CA PRO A 53 3.60 -0.06 14.45
C PRO A 53 2.38 -0.87 14.92
N GLY A 54 1.71 -1.52 13.97
CA GLY A 54 0.45 -2.26 14.19
C GLY A 54 -0.79 -1.37 14.25
N SER A 55 -0.66 -0.07 13.99
CA SER A 55 -1.78 0.87 13.94
C SER A 55 -1.58 1.94 12.85
N VAL A 56 -0.81 1.65 11.81
CA VAL A 56 -0.58 2.58 10.68
C VAL A 56 -1.82 2.60 9.79
N ALA A 57 -2.47 3.75 9.67
CA ALA A 57 -3.65 3.89 8.84
C ALA A 57 -3.32 3.81 7.34
N PRO A 58 -4.24 3.28 6.50
CA PRO A 58 -4.12 3.37 5.05
C PRO A 58 -3.99 4.81 4.54
N GLY A 59 -3.61 4.95 3.27
CA GLY A 59 -3.48 6.27 2.64
C GLY A 59 -2.17 6.97 2.97
N ASP A 60 -2.26 8.21 3.44
CA ASP A 60 -1.08 9.08 3.62
C ASP A 60 -0.16 8.62 4.76
N GLU A 61 -0.68 8.06 5.85
CA GLU A 61 0.16 7.57 6.95
C GLU A 61 0.99 6.36 6.50
N LEU A 62 0.36 5.35 5.88
CA LEU A 62 1.07 4.22 5.28
C LEU A 62 2.05 4.66 4.19
N ARG A 63 1.71 5.68 3.39
CA ARG A 63 2.61 6.27 2.39
C ARG A 63 3.83 6.92 3.04
N ALA A 64 3.65 7.66 4.13
CA ALA A 64 4.75 8.28 4.87
C ALA A 64 5.70 7.22 5.43
N VAL A 65 5.19 6.13 6.00
CA VAL A 65 6.00 5.00 6.47
C VAL A 65 6.77 4.34 5.31
N ALA A 66 6.12 4.15 4.15
CA ALA A 66 6.78 3.60 2.97
C ALA A 66 7.93 4.51 2.46
N ALA A 67 7.72 5.83 2.46
CA ALA A 67 8.76 6.80 2.13
C ALA A 67 9.93 6.78 3.13
N ALA A 68 9.64 6.67 4.43
CA ALA A 68 10.64 6.58 5.49
C ALA A 68 11.45 5.27 5.44
N LEU A 69 10.81 4.15 5.08
CA LEU A 69 11.50 2.91 4.76
C LEU A 69 12.50 3.12 3.60
N GLY A 70 12.12 3.99 2.66
CA GLY A 70 12.94 4.41 1.53
C GLY A 70 14.29 5.00 1.93
N LEU A 71 14.32 5.76 3.02
CA LEU A 71 15.51 6.45 3.56
C LEU A 71 16.56 5.49 4.14
N GLN A 72 16.19 4.24 4.42
CA GLN A 72 17.12 3.24 4.97
C GLN A 72 18.10 2.66 3.92
N GLY A 73 17.91 2.99 2.64
CA GLY A 73 18.80 2.59 1.55
C GLY A 73 18.70 1.12 1.13
N GLY A 74 19.52 0.74 0.13
CA GLY A 74 19.61 -0.63 -0.37
C GLY A 74 18.25 -1.23 -0.78
N ALA A 75 18.01 -2.49 -0.43
CA ALA A 75 16.74 -3.17 -0.74
C ALA A 75 15.52 -2.52 -0.05
N ALA A 76 15.71 -1.82 1.07
CA ALA A 76 14.61 -1.12 1.75
C ALA A 76 14.13 0.08 0.92
N ALA A 77 15.03 0.77 0.22
CA ALA A 77 14.71 1.83 -0.74
C ALA A 77 13.76 1.34 -1.85
N THR A 78 14.09 0.21 -2.46
CA THR A 78 13.28 -0.41 -3.51
C THR A 78 11.90 -0.83 -3.00
N LEU A 79 11.85 -1.44 -1.81
CA LEU A 79 10.58 -1.87 -1.21
C LEU A 79 9.70 -0.69 -0.83
N GLY A 80 10.27 0.35 -0.20
CA GLY A 80 9.55 1.58 0.13
C GLY A 80 8.89 2.17 -1.12
N ARG A 81 9.65 2.32 -2.21
CA ARG A 81 9.12 2.83 -3.48
C ARG A 81 8.04 1.92 -4.09
N SER A 82 8.20 0.61 -4.02
CA SER A 82 7.21 -0.36 -4.52
C SER A 82 5.87 -0.26 -3.77
N ILE A 83 5.92 -0.17 -2.44
CA ILE A 83 4.75 0.01 -1.59
C ILE A 83 4.06 1.35 -1.89
N GLU A 84 4.85 2.42 -2.02
CA GLU A 84 4.36 3.75 -2.33
C GLU A 84 3.62 3.80 -3.68
N ILE A 85 4.16 3.15 -4.71
CA ILE A 85 3.50 3.04 -6.02
C ILE A 85 2.17 2.31 -5.88
N ARG A 86 2.12 1.18 -5.16
CA ARG A 86 0.87 0.43 -4.97
C ARG A 86 -0.20 1.27 -4.27
N ILE A 87 0.18 2.05 -3.26
CA ILE A 87 -0.72 3.00 -2.57
C ILE A 87 -1.24 4.03 -3.56
N LEU A 88 -0.34 4.73 -4.26
CA LEU A 88 -0.71 5.75 -5.24
C LEU A 88 -1.63 5.20 -6.33
N THR A 89 -1.31 4.02 -6.88
CA THR A 89 -2.14 3.36 -7.89
C THR A 89 -3.55 3.09 -7.37
N TYR A 90 -3.69 2.56 -6.14
CA TYR A 90 -5.02 2.30 -5.56
C TYR A 90 -5.83 3.59 -5.41
N TYR A 91 -5.25 4.67 -4.88
CA TYR A 91 -6.00 5.91 -4.64
C TYR A 91 -6.21 6.78 -5.91
N GLN A 92 -5.42 6.59 -6.97
CA GLN A 92 -5.56 7.35 -8.22
C GLN A 92 -6.45 6.68 -9.27
N LEU A 93 -6.55 5.34 -9.28
CA LEU A 93 -7.35 4.59 -10.26
C LEU A 93 -8.86 4.95 -10.28
N PRO A 94 -9.54 5.18 -9.15
CA PRO A 94 -10.95 5.58 -9.17
C PRO A 94 -11.20 6.93 -9.84
N LEU A 95 -10.20 7.83 -9.77
CA LEU A 95 -10.27 9.18 -10.34
C LEU A 95 -10.13 9.16 -11.87
N THR A 96 -9.32 8.23 -12.41
CA THR A 96 -9.16 8.06 -13.86
C THR A 96 -10.31 7.27 -14.48
N ALA A 97 -10.86 6.27 -13.79
CA ALA A 97 -12.00 5.48 -14.27
C ALA A 97 -13.29 6.31 -14.39
N SER A 98 -13.46 7.35 -13.56
CA SER A 98 -14.61 8.27 -13.62
C SER A 98 -14.51 9.31 -14.74
N SER A 99 -13.37 9.38 -15.44
CA SER A 99 -13.05 10.40 -16.46
C SER A 99 -13.27 9.90 -17.89
N THR A 100 -14.10 8.86 -18.10
CA THR A 100 -14.44 8.43 -19.47
C THR A 100 -15.18 9.57 -20.18
N PRO A 101 -14.64 10.16 -21.28
CA PRO A 101 -15.36 11.17 -22.02
C PRO A 101 -16.63 10.53 -22.60
N SER A 102 -17.78 11.14 -22.34
CA SER A 102 -19.01 10.83 -23.07
C SER A 102 -18.78 11.18 -24.54
N GLU A 103 -18.46 10.17 -25.34
CA GLU A 103 -18.53 10.24 -26.79
C GLU A 103 -20.01 10.32 -27.18
N THR A 104 -20.51 11.54 -27.33
CA THR A 104 -21.80 11.81 -27.97
C THR A 104 -21.67 11.47 -29.45
N VAL A 105 -22.37 10.43 -29.90
CA VAL A 105 -22.68 10.16 -31.32
C VAL A 105 -24.11 10.63 -31.58
#